data_AF-A0A1A7YEX8-F1
#
_entry.id   AF-A0A1A7YEX8-F1
#
_cell.length_a   1.000
_cell.length_b   1.000
_cell.length_c   1.000
_cell.angle_alpha   90.00
_cell.angle_beta   90.00
_cell.angle_gamma   90.00
#
_symmetry.space_group_name_H-M   'P 1'
#
loop_
_entity.id
_entity.type
_entity.pdbx_description
1 polymer ?
#
loop_
_entity_poly.entity_id
_entity_poly.type
_entity_poly.pdbx_seq_one_letter_code
_entity_poly.pdbx_strand_id
1 'polypeptide(L)' 'DLPNFGGFSIYGCRNDNTTCDTSISSTLLGATYTTNTTCCTTDNCNPITINGAPSTKMTFTAVVGAAILASMMGSFV' A
#
# COMPACT_ATOMS: atom_id res chain seq x y z
N ASP A 1 16.74 6.51 0.21
CA ASP A 1 15.56 7.30 -0.21
C ASP A 1 14.36 6.36 -0.25
N LEU A 2 13.30 6.65 0.51
CA LEU A 2 12.09 5.85 0.45
C LEU A 2 11.35 6.27 -0.82
N PRO A 3 11.16 5.39 -1.82
CA PRO A 3 10.40 5.73 -3.02
C PRO A 3 9.06 6.34 -2.59
N ASN A 4 8.77 7.52 -3.12
CA ASN A 4 7.68 8.38 -2.68
C ASN A 4 6.35 7.60 -2.73
N PHE A 5 5.93 7.07 -1.58
CA PHE A 5 4.73 6.23 -1.48
C PHE A 5 3.50 7.09 -1.76
N GLY A 6 2.90 6.92 -2.94
CA GLY A 6 1.74 7.68 -3.40
C GLY A 6 0.40 7.26 -2.76
N GLY A 7 0.42 6.30 -1.83
CA GLY A 7 -0.78 5.76 -1.19
C GLY A 7 -1.29 4.45 -1.83
N PHE A 8 -2.51 4.07 -1.44
CA PHE A 8 -3.24 2.94 -2.01
C PHE A 8 -4.42 3.46 -2.82
N SER A 9 -4.64 2.89 -4.01
CA SER A 9 -5.79 3.21 -4.86
C SER A 9 -6.68 1.98 -4.99
N ILE A 10 -7.98 2.16 -4.74
CA ILE A 10 -8.99 1.10 -4.87
C ILE A 10 -9.91 1.52 -6.02
N TYR A 11 -10.16 0.59 -6.95
CA TYR A 11 -10.98 0.82 -8.13
C TYR A 11 -12.14 -0.17 -8.15
N GLY A 12 -13.30 0.27 -8.63
CA GLY A 12 -14.48 -0.57 -8.73
C GLY A 12 -15.71 0.20 -9.18
N CYS A 13 -16.84 -0.51 -9.20
CA CYS A 13 -18.15 0.08 -9.46
C CYS A 13 -18.85 0.41 -8.15
N ARG A 14 -19.57 1.53 -8.12
CA ARG A 14 -20.28 2.04 -6.95
C ARG A 14 -21.71 2.34 -7.38
N ASN A 15 -22.69 1.82 -6.64
CA ASN A 15 -24.12 2.08 -6.92
C ASN A 15 -24.60 3.43 -6.33
N ASP A 16 -23.90 3.93 -5.32
CA ASP A 16 -24.26 5.13 -4.58
C ASP A 16 -23.19 6.22 -4.74
N ASN A 17 -23.60 7.36 -5.31
CA ASN A 17 -22.69 8.46 -5.65
C ASN A 17 -22.58 9.54 -4.56
N THR A 18 -23.11 9.32 -3.35
CA THR A 18 -23.16 10.36 -2.30
C THR A 18 -21.78 10.86 -1.87
N THR A 19 -20.77 10.00 -1.95
CA THR A 19 -19.37 10.31 -1.59
C THR A 19 -18.47 10.52 -2.80
N CYS A 20 -19.03 10.65 -4.01
CA CYS A 20 -18.25 10.92 -5.20
C CYS A 20 -17.67 12.34 -5.17
N ASP A 21 -16.43 12.48 -5.62
CA ASP A 21 -15.64 13.72 -5.63
C ASP A 21 -15.48 14.34 -4.22
N THR A 22 -15.52 13.48 -3.20
CA THR A 22 -15.27 13.87 -1.82
C THR A 22 -13.95 13.32 -1.31
N SER A 23 -13.32 14.13 -0.46
CA SER A 23 -12.13 13.79 0.29
C SER A 23 -12.51 13.60 1.76
N ILE A 24 -12.27 12.40 2.28
CA ILE A 24 -12.54 12.08 3.69
C ILE A 24 -11.20 11.82 4.37
N SER A 25 -10.90 12.57 5.43
CA SER A 25 -9.73 12.35 6.27
C SER A 25 -10.12 11.56 7.52
N SER A 26 -9.37 10.50 7.78
CA SER A 26 -9.56 9.61 8.92
C SER A 26 -8.21 9.27 9.55
N THR A 27 -8.24 8.82 10.79
CA THR A 27 -7.01 8.47 11.52
C THR A 27 -7.03 6.98 11.86
N LEU A 28 -5.97 6.26 11.48
CA LEU A 28 -5.79 4.85 11.81
C LEU A 28 -4.42 4.65 12.45
N LEU A 29 -4.38 4.03 13.63
CA LEU A 29 -3.14 3.82 14.42
C LEU A 29 -2.34 5.12 14.67
N GLY A 30 -3.03 6.27 14.78
CA GLY A 30 -2.39 7.57 14.99
C GLY A 30 -1.83 8.24 13.72
N ALA A 31 -1.88 7.56 12.57
CA ALA A 31 -1.58 8.15 11.27
C ALA A 31 -2.86 8.69 10.62
N THR A 32 -2.83 9.94 10.17
CA THR A 32 -3.94 10.53 9.40
C THR A 32 -3.79 10.13 7.94
N TYR A 33 -4.85 9.58 7.35
CA TYR A 33 -4.94 9.26 5.94
C TYR A 33 -6.14 9.97 5.31
N THR A 34 -5.97 10.39 4.06
CA THR A 34 -7.03 11.04 3.28
C THR A 34 -7.42 10.13 2.14
N THR A 35 -8.70 9.78 2.07
CA THR A 35 -9.28 9.03 0.96
C THR A 35 -9.97 9.99 0.01
N ASN A 36 -9.46 10.06 -1.23
CA ASN A 36 -10.09 10.80 -2.32
C ASN A 36 -10.90 9.83 -3.16
N THR A 37 -12.21 10.05 -3.24
CA THR A 37 -13.10 9.20 -4.04
C THR A 37 -13.47 9.94 -5.31
N THR A 38 -13.13 9.40 -6.46
CA THR A 38 -13.56 9.90 -7.78
C THR A 38 -14.49 8.89 -8.42
N CYS A 39 -15.50 9.38 -9.14
CA CYS A 39 -16.50 8.54 -9.77
C CYS A 39 -16.78 8.97 -11.20
N CYS A 40 -17.36 8.07 -11.98
CA CYS A 40 -17.78 8.32 -13.34
C CYS A 40 -18.95 7.39 -13.69
N THR A 41 -19.74 7.75 -14.71
CA THR A 41 -21.07 7.17 -14.94
C THR A 41 -21.19 6.20 -16.12
N THR A 42 -20.12 6.03 -16.90
CA THR A 42 -20.12 5.16 -18.08
C THR A 42 -19.30 3.90 -17.81
N ASP A 43 -19.48 2.86 -18.61
CA ASP A 43 -18.69 1.64 -18.44
C ASP A 43 -17.19 1.90 -18.66
N ASN A 44 -16.34 1.36 -17.76
CA ASN A 44 -14.88 1.43 -17.81
C ASN A 44 -14.27 2.84 -17.82
N CYS A 45 -14.99 3.84 -17.31
CA CYS A 45 -14.55 5.23 -17.29
C CYS A 45 -13.45 5.55 -16.27
N ASN A 46 -13.16 4.64 -15.34
CA ASN A 46 -12.12 4.78 -14.31
C ASN A 46 -10.92 3.86 -14.63
N PRO A 47 -10.03 4.24 -15.57
CA PRO A 47 -8.88 3.44 -15.90
C PRO A 47 -7.98 3.22 -14.68
N ILE A 48 -7.61 1.95 -14.47
CA ILE A 48 -6.79 1.52 -13.33
C ILE A 48 -5.36 2.00 -13.54
N THR A 49 -4.91 2.93 -12.70
CA THR A 49 -3.50 3.33 -12.66
C THR A 49 -2.87 2.70 -11.42
N ILE A 50 -2.00 1.70 -11.60
CA ILE A 50 -1.39 1.00 -10.48
C ILE A 50 -0.23 1.85 -9.93
N ASN A 51 -0.53 2.70 -8.98
CA ASN A 51 0.47 3.36 -8.14
C ASN A 51 0.89 2.37 -7.04
N GLY A 52 1.75 1.43 -7.38
CA GLY A 52 2.32 0.49 -6.42
C GLY A 52 3.57 1.08 -5.77
N ALA A 53 3.68 0.97 -4.44
CA ALA A 53 5.01 0.98 -3.84
C ALA A 53 5.85 -0.10 -4.55
N PRO A 54 7.14 0.14 -4.86
CA PRO A 54 8.00 -0.96 -5.27
C PRO A 54 7.88 -2.00 -4.17
N SER A 55 7.27 -3.12 -4.52
CA SER A 55 7.13 -4.24 -3.61
C SER A 55 8.53 -4.80 -3.46
N THR A 56 9.31 -4.24 -2.54
CA THR A 56 10.51 -4.89 -2.04
C THR A 56 10.01 -6.19 -1.41
N LYS A 57 9.90 -7.23 -2.24
CA LYS A 57 9.69 -8.60 -1.79
C LYS A 57 10.94 -8.92 -0.99
N MET A 58 10.92 -8.65 0.30
CA MET A 58 11.97 -9.11 1.20
C MET A 58 11.80 -10.63 1.24
N THR A 59 12.61 -11.33 0.45
CA THR A 59 12.57 -12.79 0.38
C THR A 59 12.75 -13.32 1.79
N PHE A 60 11.74 -14.03 2.32
CA PHE A 60 11.76 -14.59 3.68
C PHE A 60 13.05 -15.39 3.97
N THR A 61 13.61 -16.02 2.93
CA THR A 61 14.92 -16.69 2.93
C THR A 61 16.09 -15.81 3.38
N ALA A 62 16.10 -14.52 3.05
CA ALA A 62 17.19 -13.61 3.42
C ALA A 62 17.20 -13.30 4.92
N VAL A 63 16.02 -13.12 5.52
CA VAL A 63 15.89 -12.88 6.97
C VAL A 63 16.27 -14.13 7.76
N VAL A 64 15.78 -15.30 7.34
CA VAL A 64 16.10 -16.58 7.99
C VAL A 64 17.60 -16.92 7.82
N GLY A 65 18.18 -16.69 6.64
CA GLY A 65 19.61 -16.93 6.40
C GLY A 65 20.52 -16.06 7.27
N ALA A 66 20.19 -14.78 7.45
CA ALA A 66 20.93 -13.89 8.34
C ALA A 66 20.83 -14.33 9.82
N ALA A 67 19.66 -14.77 10.26
CA ALA A 67 19.46 -15.29 11.62
C ALA A 67 20.28 -16.58 11.87
N ILE A 68 20.33 -17.48 10.88
CA ILE A 68 21.12 -18.72 10.99
C ILE A 68 22.63 -18.41 11.01
N LEU A 69 23.13 -17.53 10.12
CA LEU A 69 24.54 -17.13 10.14
C LEU A 69 24.93 -16.48 11.48
N ALA A 70 24.08 -15.61 12.03
CA ALA A 70 24.30 -15.01 13.35
C ALA A 70 24.28 -16.05 14.48
N SER A 71 23.44 -17.08 14.39
CA SER A 71 23.38 -18.17 15.36
C SER A 71 24.66 -19.02 15.38
N MET A 72 25.34 -19.12 14.23
CA MET A 72 26.63 -19.81 14.13
C MET A 72 27.80 -18.94 14.62
N MET A 73 27.70 -17.60 14.49
CA MET A 73 28.68 -16.64 15.00
C MET A 73 28.69 -16.47 16.52
N GLY A 74 27.60 -16.81 17.21
CA GLY A 74 27.56 -16.89 18.67
C GLY A 74 28.26 -18.12 19.26
N SER A 75 28.85 -18.99 18.44
CA SER A 75 29.59 -20.19 18.89
C SER A 75 31.11 -20.05 18.76
N PHE A 76 31.63 -18.88 18.36
CA PHE A 76 33.08 -18.56 18.37
C PHE A 76 33.41 -17.24 19.08
N VAL A 77 32.60 -16.91 20.10
CA VAL A 77 32.94 -16.04 21.23
C VAL A 77 32.40 -16.63 22.52
#